data_AF-A0A257SGI8-F1
#
_entry.id   AF-A0A257SGI8-F1
#
_cell.length_a   1.000
_cell.length_b   1.000
_cell.length_c   1.000
_cell.angle_alpha   90.00
_cell.angle_beta   90.00
_cell.angle_gamma   90.00
#
_symmetry.space_group_name_H-M   'P 1'
#
loop_
_entity.id
_entity.type
_entity.pdbx_description
1 polymer ?
#
loop_
_entity_poly.entity_id
_entity_poly.type
_entity_poly.pdbx_seq_one_letter_code
_entity_poly.pdbx_strand_id
1 'polypeptide(L)'
;MAVIDFIPNLGNRILAMVPRLGTASRFLVLGLAAVFSRHFSFRQLLRQVYGLGVLSLALMIVAAFFTGMVLGFQGYYALVRFGATSALGTLVALSLLRELGPVLTALLFAG
;
A
#
# COMPACT_ATOMS: atom_id res chain seq x y z
N MET A 1 33.87 -19.60 -18.77
CA MET A 1 32.58 -20.17 -19.20
C MET A 1 31.39 -19.53 -18.46
N ALA A 2 31.43 -19.31 -17.13
CA ALA A 2 30.31 -18.70 -16.39
C ALA A 2 29.88 -17.28 -16.84
N VAL A 3 30.80 -16.43 -17.31
CA VAL A 3 30.47 -15.05 -17.74
C VAL A 3 29.72 -15.01 -19.09
N ILE A 4 29.96 -15.99 -19.96
CA ILE A 4 29.39 -16.03 -21.32
C ILE A 4 27.90 -16.44 -21.25
N ASP A 5 27.51 -17.26 -20.27
CA ASP A 5 26.12 -17.66 -20.05
C ASP A 5 25.33 -16.66 -19.19
N PHE A 6 26.00 -15.76 -18.46
CA PHE A 6 25.34 -14.80 -17.59
C PHE A 6 24.57 -13.73 -18.37
N ILE A 7 25.18 -13.17 -19.41
CA ILE A 7 24.58 -12.14 -20.27
C ILE A 7 23.30 -12.63 -20.98
N PRO A 8 23.28 -13.79 -21.67
CA PRO A 8 22.07 -14.29 -22.32
C PRO A 8 20.99 -14.71 -21.32
N ASN A 9 21.35 -15.26 -20.16
CA ASN A 9 20.36 -15.60 -19.12
C ASN A 9 19.70 -14.36 -18.50
N LEU A 10 20.46 -13.29 -18.30
CA LEU A 10 19.91 -12.00 -17.86
C LEU A 10 19.01 -11.38 -18.94
N GLY A 11 19.47 -11.41 -20.21
CA GLY A 11 18.68 -10.95 -21.36
C GLY A 11 17.34 -11.68 -21.48
N ASN A 12 17.36 -13.01 -21.40
CA ASN A 12 16.14 -13.82 -21.46
C ASN A 12 15.18 -13.55 -20.30
N ARG A 13 15.69 -13.32 -19.07
CA ARG A 13 14.83 -12.96 -17.92
C ARG A 13 14.17 -11.60 -18.10
N ILE A 14 14.91 -10.60 -18.57
CA ILE A 14 14.39 -9.25 -18.80
C ILE A 14 13.36 -9.27 -19.94
N LEU A 15 13.70 -9.92 -21.05
CA LEU A 15 12.80 -10.05 -22.20
C LEU A 15 11.54 -10.84 -21.84
N ALA A 16 11.63 -11.84 -20.96
CA ALA A 16 10.47 -12.58 -20.47
C ALA A 16 9.52 -11.74 -19.58
N MET A 17 9.99 -10.63 -19.00
CA MET A 17 9.11 -9.73 -18.24
C MET A 17 8.21 -8.89 -19.14
N VAL A 18 8.65 -8.56 -20.36
CA VAL A 18 7.91 -7.68 -21.28
C VAL A 18 6.54 -8.29 -21.68
N PRO A 19 6.43 -9.57 -22.10
CA PRO A 19 5.14 -10.19 -22.39
C PRO A 19 4.24 -10.31 -21.15
N ARG A 20 4.82 -10.53 -19.96
CA ARG A 20 4.06 -10.64 -18.71
C ARG A 20 3.38 -9.32 -18.36
N LEU A 21 4.12 -8.22 -18.46
CA LEU A 21 3.59 -6.87 -18.30
C LEU A 21 2.53 -6.55 -19.36
N GLY A 22 2.78 -6.92 -20.63
CA GLY A 22 1.81 -6.74 -21.71
C GLY A 22 0.50 -7.51 -21.51
N THR A 23 0.57 -8.72 -20.95
CA THR A 23 -0.62 -9.52 -20.65
C THR A 23 -1.40 -8.92 -19.48
N ALA A 24 -0.69 -8.51 -18.42
CA ALA A 24 -1.30 -7.87 -17.26
C ALA A 24 -1.96 -6.54 -17.60
N SER A 25 -1.31 -5.70 -18.42
CA SER A 25 -1.87 -4.41 -18.84
C SER A 25 -3.11 -4.59 -19.72
N ARG A 26 -3.08 -5.54 -20.66
CA ARG A 26 -4.26 -5.85 -21.49
C ARG A 26 -5.40 -6.40 -20.64
N PHE A 27 -5.12 -7.28 -19.69
CA PHE A 27 -6.13 -7.79 -18.75
C PHE A 27 -6.77 -6.65 -17.94
N LEU A 28 -5.96 -5.71 -17.44
CA LEU A 28 -6.44 -4.56 -16.68
C LEU A 28 -7.35 -3.67 -17.53
N VAL A 29 -6.93 -3.31 -18.75
CA VAL A 29 -7.72 -2.44 -19.65
C VAL A 29 -9.05 -3.12 -20.05
N LEU A 30 -9.00 -4.41 -20.42
CA LEU A 30 -10.22 -5.15 -20.77
C LEU A 30 -11.14 -5.33 -19.55
N GLY A 31 -10.57 -5.57 -18.37
CA GLY A 31 -11.32 -5.66 -17.12
C GLY A 31 -12.02 -4.35 -16.76
N LEU A 32 -11.32 -3.21 -16.85
CA LEU A 32 -11.91 -1.89 -16.61
C LEU A 32 -13.01 -1.57 -17.63
N ALA A 33 -12.79 -1.87 -18.91
CA ALA A 33 -13.83 -1.69 -19.94
C ALA A 33 -15.08 -2.56 -19.67
N ALA A 34 -14.89 -3.76 -19.12
CA ALA A 34 -15.98 -4.65 -18.74
C ALA A 34 -16.79 -4.13 -17.53
N VAL A 35 -16.19 -3.35 -16.63
CA VAL A 35 -16.93 -2.71 -15.51
C VAL A 35 -18.02 -1.77 -16.01
N PHE A 36 -17.78 -1.05 -17.11
CA PHE A 36 -18.77 -0.14 -17.72
C PHE A 36 -19.83 -0.86 -18.58
N SER A 37 -19.68 -2.18 -18.79
CA SER A 37 -20.67 -2.97 -19.52
C SER A 37 -21.87 -3.33 -18.61
N ARG A 38 -23.05 -3.50 -19.22
CA ARG A 38 -24.40 -3.55 -18.60
C ARG A 38 -24.66 -4.60 -17.49
N HIS A 39 -23.68 -5.39 -17.07
CA HIS A 39 -23.80 -6.50 -16.11
C HIS A 39 -23.22 -6.21 -14.71
N PHE A 40 -23.14 -4.94 -14.30
CA PHE A 40 -22.61 -4.58 -12.98
C PHE A 40 -23.51 -5.08 -11.83
N SER A 41 -23.01 -6.05 -11.06
CA SER A 41 -23.72 -6.58 -9.88
C SER A 41 -23.25 -5.88 -8.61
N PHE A 42 -24.07 -4.97 -8.10
CA PHE A 42 -23.80 -4.28 -6.83
C PHE A 42 -23.61 -5.25 -5.66
N ARG A 43 -24.33 -6.39 -5.67
CA ARG A 43 -24.20 -7.43 -4.65
C ARG A 43 -22.80 -8.07 -4.65
N GLN A 44 -22.20 -8.27 -5.82
CA GLN A 44 -20.82 -8.79 -5.93
C GLN A 44 -19.81 -7.75 -5.44
N LEU A 45 -20.00 -6.47 -5.77
CA LEU A 45 -19.14 -5.41 -5.26
C LEU A 45 -19.16 -5.37 -3.73
N LEU A 46 -20.34 -5.38 -3.11
CA LEU A 46 -20.44 -5.38 -1.65
C LEU A 46 -19.75 -6.59 -1.01
N ARG A 47 -19.89 -7.78 -1.61
CA ARG A 47 -19.20 -8.98 -1.14
C ARG A 47 -17.68 -8.82 -1.21
N GLN A 48 -17.17 -8.19 -2.27
CA GLN A 48 -15.74 -7.95 -2.46
C GLN A 48 -15.21 -6.88 -1.48
N VAL A 49 -15.95 -5.79 -1.27
CA VAL A 49 -15.61 -4.74 -0.29
C VAL A 49 -15.62 -5.28 1.13
N TYR A 50 -16.60 -6.15 1.47
CA TYR A 50 -16.62 -6.82 2.76
C TYR A 50 -15.40 -7.73 2.94
N GLY A 51 -15.11 -8.57 1.94
CA GLY A 51 -13.99 -9.51 1.99
C GLY A 51 -12.62 -8.85 2.05
N LEU A 52 -12.38 -7.79 1.26
CA LEU A 52 -11.08 -7.12 1.18
C LEU A 52 -10.93 -5.99 2.19
N GLY A 53 -12.01 -5.27 2.50
CA GLY A 53 -11.98 -4.10 3.38
C GLY A 53 -12.26 -4.47 4.83
N VAL A 54 -13.45 -5.02 5.11
CA VAL A 54 -13.94 -5.21 6.48
C VAL A 54 -13.14 -6.27 7.23
N LEU A 55 -12.78 -7.38 6.57
CA LEU A 55 -11.97 -8.43 7.21
C LEU A 55 -10.57 -7.92 7.61
N SER A 56 -10.02 -6.95 6.88
CA SER A 56 -8.70 -6.34 7.12
C SER A 56 -8.72 -5.24 8.20
N LEU A 57 -9.90 -4.79 8.60
CA LEU A 57 -10.10 -3.61 9.43
C LEU A 57 -9.57 -3.80 10.86
N ALA A 58 -9.68 -5.01 11.41
CA ALA A 58 -9.14 -5.33 12.73
C ALA A 58 -7.61 -5.15 12.79
N LEU A 59 -6.89 -5.67 11.79
CA LEU A 59 -5.44 -5.51 11.68
C LEU A 59 -5.04 -4.04 11.55
N MET A 60 -5.75 -3.29 10.69
CA MET A 60 -5.47 -1.87 10.48
C MET A 60 -5.67 -1.04 11.76
N ILE A 61 -6.74 -1.28 12.52
CA ILE A 61 -6.97 -0.56 13.79
C ILE A 61 -5.84 -0.84 14.78
N VAL A 62 -5.49 -2.11 14.98
CA VAL A 62 -4.46 -2.49 15.95
C VAL A 62 -3.10 -1.89 15.56
N ALA A 63 -2.73 -1.99 14.28
CA ALA A 63 -1.47 -1.43 13.78
C ALA A 63 -1.42 0.10 13.89
N ALA A 64 -2.50 0.80 13.51
CA ALA A 64 -2.59 2.25 13.59
C ALA A 64 -2.54 2.73 15.05
N PHE A 65 -3.20 2.02 15.97
CA PHE A 65 -3.18 2.34 17.40
C PHE A 65 -1.76 2.28 17.98
N PHE A 66 -1.06 1.17 17.78
CA PHE A 66 0.30 1.02 18.29
C PHE A 66 1.27 2.00 17.62
N THR A 67 1.14 2.21 16.31
CA THR A 67 1.99 3.16 15.59
C THR A 67 1.78 4.60 16.09
N GLY A 68 0.53 5.01 16.30
CA GLY A 68 0.22 6.33 16.86
C GLY A 68 0.77 6.52 18.27
N MET A 69 0.67 5.50 19.13
CA MET A 69 1.24 5.53 20.48
C MET A 69 2.78 5.71 20.45
N VAL A 70 3.45 4.95 19.59
CA VAL A 70 4.91 5.03 19.42
C VAL A 70 5.32 6.41 18.90
N LEU A 71 4.63 6.96 17.91
CA LEU A 71 4.91 8.29 17.36
C LEU A 71 4.66 9.40 18.37
N GLY A 72 3.58 9.33 19.16
CA GLY A 72 3.31 10.30 20.21
C GLY A 72 4.40 10.30 21.28
N PHE A 73 4.82 9.12 21.72
CA PHE A 73 5.90 8.98 22.70
C PHE A 73 7.23 9.52 22.15
N GLN A 74 7.64 9.09 20.95
CA GLN A 74 8.89 9.55 20.34
C GLN A 74 8.86 11.05 20.00
N GLY A 75 7.73 11.55 19.50
CA GLY A 75 7.51 12.96 19.19
C GLY A 75 7.64 13.85 20.43
N TYR A 76 7.16 13.39 21.60
CA TYR A 76 7.35 14.09 22.87
C TYR A 76 8.83 14.26 23.23
N TYR A 77 9.60 13.16 23.20
CA TYR A 77 11.03 13.23 23.50
C TYR A 77 11.82 14.07 22.50
N ALA A 78 11.38 14.14 21.24
CA ALA A 78 11.98 15.02 20.26
C ALA A 78 11.69 16.50 20.58
N LEU A 79 10.41 16.86 20.83
CA LEU A 79 9.99 18.26 20.95
C LEU A 79 10.30 18.88 22.30
N VAL A 80 10.39 18.08 23.37
CA VAL A 80 10.79 18.57 24.69
C VAL A 80 12.21 19.15 24.69
N ARG A 81 13.10 18.60 23.86
CA ARG A 81 14.48 19.09 23.70
C ARG A 81 14.55 20.49 23.07
N PHE A 82 13.53 20.86 22.31
CA PHE A 82 13.41 22.16 21.66
C PHE A 82 12.45 23.10 22.40
N GLY A 83 11.89 22.68 23.55
CA GLY A 83 10.90 23.46 24.31
C GLY A 83 9.54 23.62 23.61
N ALA A 84 9.26 22.84 22.58
CA ALA A 84 8.11 23.00 21.68
C ALA A 84 6.99 21.96 21.92
N THR A 85 6.76 21.55 23.16
CA THR A 85 5.80 20.47 23.50
C THR A 85 4.35 20.76 23.08
N SER A 86 3.98 22.04 22.94
CA SER A 86 2.66 22.47 22.44
C SER A 86 2.40 22.08 20.98
N ALA A 87 3.45 21.88 20.17
CA ALA A 87 3.34 21.50 18.76
C ALA A 87 3.23 19.98 18.55
N LEU A 88 3.26 19.18 19.62
CA LEU A 88 3.24 17.71 19.53
C LEU A 88 2.03 17.17 18.78
N GLY A 89 0.83 17.67 19.11
CA GLY A 89 -0.40 17.22 18.47
C GLY A 89 -0.38 17.50 16.96
N THR A 90 0.07 18.69 16.58
CA THR A 90 0.19 19.11 15.18
C THR A 90 1.20 18.25 14.42
N LEU A 91 2.36 17.97 15.02
CA LEU A 91 3.38 17.12 14.40
C LEU A 91 2.84 15.71 14.15
N VAL A 92 2.28 15.08 15.18
CA VAL A 92 1.77 13.70 15.08
C VAL A 92 0.64 13.62 14.05
N ALA A 93 -0.29 14.57 14.07
CA ALA A 93 -1.39 14.61 13.10
C ALA A 93 -0.90 14.79 11.66
N LEU A 94 0.03 15.72 11.42
CA LEU A 94 0.56 15.97 10.07
C LEU A 94 1.38 14.78 9.54
N SER A 95 2.24 14.19 10.37
CA SER A 95 3.04 13.02 9.99
C SER A 95 2.16 11.81 9.67
N LEU A 96 1.10 11.57 10.46
CA LEU A 96 0.14 10.50 10.18
C LEU A 96 -0.68 10.77 8.92
N LEU A 97 -1.20 11.99 8.74
CA LEU A 97 -2.07 12.27 7.58
C LEU A 97 -1.30 12.33 6.25
N ARG A 98 -0.05 12.81 6.24
CA ARG A 98 0.68 13.09 5.00
C ARG A 98 1.64 11.98 4.58
N GLU A 99 2.22 11.27 5.54
CA GLU A 99 3.27 10.29 5.26
C GLU A 99 2.83 8.89 5.66
N LEU A 100 2.65 8.68 6.96
CA LEU A 100 2.55 7.35 7.51
C LEU A 100 1.18 6.71 7.28
N GLY A 101 0.10 7.47 7.26
CA GLY A 101 -1.26 6.97 7.02
C GLY A 101 -1.38 6.26 5.66
N PRO A 102 -1.09 6.94 4.54
CA PRO A 102 -1.13 6.30 3.22
C PRO A 102 -0.15 5.15 3.06
N VAL A 103 1.07 5.28 3.59
CA VAL A 103 2.11 4.24 3.46
C VAL A 103 1.77 3.00 4.27
N LEU A 104 1.38 3.15 5.53
CA LEU A 104 1.03 2.02 6.40
C LEU A 104 -0.22 1.30 5.90
N THR A 105 -1.25 2.04 5.48
CA THR A 105 -2.46 1.43 4.92
C THR A 105 -2.15 0.65 3.63
N ALA A 106 -1.32 1.19 2.73
CA ALA A 106 -0.94 0.49 1.51
C ALA A 106 -0.12 -0.79 1.79
N LEU A 107 0.84 -0.73 2.72
CA LEU A 107 1.67 -1.89 3.07
C LEU A 107 0.88 -2.98 3.78
N LEU A 108 0.04 -2.61 4.76
CA LEU A 108 -0.78 -3.56 5.52
C LEU A 108 -1.91 -4.15 4.67
N PHE A 109 -2.36 -3.45 3.63
CA PHE A 109 -3.38 -3.95 2.70
C PHE A 109 -2.78 -4.82 1.60
N ALA A 110 -1.52 -4.58 1.20
CA ALA A 110 -0.85 -5.36 0.17
C ALA A 110 -0.31 -6.71 0.67
N GLY A 111 -0.02 -6.82 1.98
CA GLY A 111 0.45 -8.05 2.63
C GLY A 111 -0.71 -8.92 3.10
#